data_AF-A0A9W8MGL3-F1
#
_entry.id   AF-A0A9W8MGL3-F1
#
_cell.length_a   1.000
_cell.length_b   1.000
_cell.length_c   1.000
_cell.angle_alpha   90.00
_cell.angle_beta   90.00
_cell.angle_gamma   90.00
#
_symmetry.space_group_name_H-M   'P 1'
#
loop_
_entity.id
_entity.type
_entity.pdbx_description
1 polymer ?
#
loop_
_entity_poly.entity_id
_entity_poly.type
_entity_poly.pdbx_seq_one_letter_code
_entity_poly.pdbx_strand_id
1 'polypeptide(L)'
;MSDWLAFIAKISVADTDADLACHHGGDAGTTAIAEAPAGSKITFNWAYWPGDHQGPVSTYMASCGGDCSSFSANDAQWFKIDASGYSSEDRQWAAAKLITAGSSWTSTIPQNLAPGEYLVRHEMYVQFSDTRILKFSF
;
A
#
# COMPACT_ATOMS: atom_id res chain seq x y z
N MET A 1 36.97 -11.23 -1.22
CA MET A 1 36.49 -9.88 -0.92
C MET A 1 35.85 -9.37 -2.19
N SER A 2 34.53 -9.49 -2.31
CA SER A 2 33.79 -9.03 -3.48
C SER A 2 33.00 -7.79 -3.05
N ASP A 3 33.52 -6.63 -3.44
CA ASP A 3 32.87 -5.35 -3.21
C ASP A 3 31.62 -5.27 -4.10
N TRP A 4 30.45 -5.25 -3.46
CA TRP A 4 29.19 -5.00 -4.13
C TRP A 4 28.98 -3.49 -4.25
N LEU A 5 29.10 -2.94 -5.45
CA LEU A 5 28.70 -1.57 -5.75
C LEU A 5 27.16 -1.47 -5.71
N ALA A 6 26.61 -0.98 -4.60
CA ALA A 6 25.25 -0.50 -4.55
C ALA A 6 25.19 0.90 -5.19
N PHE A 7 24.50 1.03 -6.33
CA PHE A 7 24.19 2.34 -6.90
C PHE A 7 23.05 2.98 -6.10
N ILE A 8 23.31 4.12 -5.47
CA ILE A 8 22.27 4.97 -4.87
C ILE A 8 21.72 5.86 -5.99
N ALA A 9 20.60 5.47 -6.58
CA ALA A 9 19.82 6.36 -7.44
C ALA A 9 18.86 7.19 -6.55
N LYS A 10 19.12 8.49 -6.41
CA LYS A 10 18.11 9.43 -5.88
C LYS A 10 17.19 9.83 -7.03
N ILE A 11 16.10 9.09 -7.19
CA ILE A 11 15.00 9.46 -8.07
C ILE A 11 13.97 10.18 -7.21
N SER A 12 13.81 11.50 -7.39
CA SER A 12 12.74 12.27 -6.76
C SER A 12 11.64 12.51 -7.80
N VAL A 13 10.53 11.77 -7.69
CA VAL A 13 9.26 12.16 -8.29
C VAL A 13 8.46 12.77 -7.16
N ALA A 14 8.36 14.10 -7.13
CA ALA A 14 7.53 14.79 -6.16
C ALA A 14 6.10 14.80 -6.69
N ASP A 15 5.28 13.88 -6.21
CA ASP A 15 3.83 14.08 -6.26
C ASP A 15 3.45 14.89 -5.01
N THR A 16 3.09 16.16 -5.21
CA THR A 16 2.91 17.13 -4.12
C THR A 16 1.48 17.14 -3.56
N ASP A 17 0.66 16.17 -3.96
CA ASP A 17 -0.70 16.07 -3.49
C ASP A 17 -0.75 15.44 -2.08
N ALA A 18 -1.21 16.24 -1.12
CA ALA A 18 -1.39 15.85 0.28
C ALA A 18 -2.40 14.71 0.45
N ASP A 19 -3.28 14.49 -0.53
CA ASP A 19 -4.31 13.46 -0.49
C ASP A 19 -3.73 12.05 -0.76
N LEU A 20 -2.51 11.92 -1.27
CA LEU A 20 -1.96 10.61 -1.63
C LEU A 20 -1.60 9.75 -0.41
N ALA A 21 -1.25 10.40 0.70
CA ALA A 21 -0.83 9.70 1.92
C ALA A 21 -1.98 8.84 2.46
N CYS A 22 -3.18 9.40 2.60
CA CYS A 22 -4.31 8.73 3.27
C CYS A 22 -5.68 9.09 2.66
N HIS A 23 -5.74 9.43 1.37
CA HIS A 23 -6.92 9.97 0.69
C HIS A 23 -7.29 11.39 1.18
N HIS A 24 -8.17 12.06 0.44
CA HIS A 24 -8.66 13.40 0.75
C HIS A 24 -9.10 13.58 2.20
N GLY A 25 -8.43 14.48 2.91
CA GLY A 25 -8.69 14.81 4.32
C GLY A 25 -8.27 13.74 5.33
N GLY A 26 -7.52 12.73 4.89
CA GLY A 26 -6.96 11.69 5.76
C GLY A 26 -5.54 11.99 6.27
N ASP A 27 -5.04 13.19 6.02
CA ASP A 27 -3.67 13.61 6.35
C ASP A 27 -3.44 13.87 7.85
N ALA A 28 -4.51 14.19 8.59
CA ALA A 28 -4.45 14.41 10.03
C ALA A 28 -4.31 13.12 10.85
N GLY A 29 -3.72 13.23 12.03
CA GLY A 29 -3.61 12.13 12.99
C GLY A 29 -4.96 11.59 13.45
N THR A 30 -4.96 10.36 13.95
CA THR A 30 -6.17 9.66 14.40
C THR A 30 -6.02 9.15 15.83
N THR A 31 -7.11 9.22 16.60
CA THR A 31 -7.18 8.63 17.96
C THR A 31 -7.69 7.19 17.96
N ALA A 32 -8.14 6.69 16.80
CA ALA A 32 -8.59 5.32 16.67
C ALA A 32 -7.38 4.37 16.52
N ILE A 33 -7.11 3.60 17.56
CA ILE A 33 -6.01 2.65 17.63
C ILE A 33 -6.56 1.23 17.74
N ALA A 34 -6.00 0.31 16.95
CA ALA A 34 -6.26 -1.12 17.06
C ALA A 34 -4.96 -1.83 17.47
N GLU A 35 -5.00 -2.58 18.57
CA GLU A 35 -3.85 -3.36 19.02
C GLU A 35 -3.71 -4.63 18.15
N ALA A 36 -2.50 -4.83 17.60
CA ALA A 36 -2.21 -6.00 16.79
C ALA A 36 -0.78 -6.50 17.06
N PRO A 37 -0.58 -7.78 17.40
CA PRO A 37 0.76 -8.35 17.54
C PRO A 37 1.51 -8.36 16.20
N ALA A 38 2.83 -8.18 16.23
CA ALA A 38 3.67 -8.43 15.07
C ALA A 38 3.51 -9.89 14.59
N GLY A 39 3.47 -10.11 13.28
CA GLY A 39 3.17 -11.42 12.68
C GLY A 39 1.69 -11.77 12.57
N SER A 40 0.79 -10.97 13.17
CA SER A 40 -0.65 -11.17 13.02
C SER A 40 -1.16 -10.72 11.65
N LYS A 41 -2.39 -11.10 11.33
CA LYS A 41 -3.06 -10.75 10.07
C LYS A 41 -3.98 -9.54 10.27
N ILE A 42 -3.99 -8.64 9.30
CA ILE A 42 -4.97 -7.56 9.17
C ILE A 42 -5.82 -7.86 7.95
N THR A 43 -7.15 -7.88 8.11
CA THR A 43 -8.10 -8.04 7.01
C THR A 43 -8.81 -6.72 6.74
N PHE A 44 -8.68 -6.23 5.51
CA PHE A 44 -9.38 -5.06 4.99
C PHE A 44 -10.66 -5.53 4.31
N ASN A 45 -11.81 -5.10 4.81
CA ASN A 45 -13.12 -5.41 4.23
C ASN A 45 -13.65 -4.18 3.49
N TRP A 46 -13.78 -4.29 2.17
CA TRP A 46 -14.41 -3.28 1.35
C TRP A 46 -15.91 -3.55 1.29
N ALA A 47 -16.73 -2.49 1.37
CA ALA A 47 -18.19 -2.63 1.30
C ALA A 47 -18.64 -3.25 -0.04
N TYR A 48 -18.01 -2.82 -1.14
CA TYR A 48 -18.20 -3.35 -2.49
C TYR A 48 -17.02 -2.92 -3.36
N TRP A 49 -16.53 -3.82 -4.21
CA TRP A 49 -15.55 -3.48 -5.24
C TRP A 49 -16.09 -3.84 -6.64
N PRO A 50 -16.20 -2.87 -7.58
CA PRO A 50 -16.73 -3.13 -8.91
C PRO A 50 -15.84 -4.08 -9.72
N GLY A 51 -16.47 -4.96 -10.51
CA GLY A 51 -15.77 -5.96 -11.31
C GLY A 51 -14.92 -5.39 -12.45
N ASP A 52 -15.18 -4.17 -12.89
CA ASP A 52 -14.41 -3.46 -13.92
C ASP A 52 -13.23 -2.64 -13.34
N HIS A 53 -13.15 -2.49 -12.01
CA HIS A 53 -12.07 -1.77 -11.33
C HIS A 53 -10.86 -2.67 -11.10
N GLN A 54 -10.23 -3.08 -12.20
CA GLN A 54 -9.09 -3.99 -12.18
C GLN A 54 -7.78 -3.27 -11.86
N GLY A 55 -6.89 -3.92 -11.13
CA GLY A 55 -5.58 -3.35 -10.81
C GLY A 55 -4.87 -4.01 -9.62
N PRO A 56 -3.67 -3.54 -9.28
CA PRO A 56 -2.92 -4.06 -8.14
C PRO A 56 -3.56 -3.64 -6.81
N VAL A 57 -3.23 -4.42 -5.79
CA VAL A 57 -3.57 -4.16 -4.39
C VAL A 57 -2.26 -4.10 -3.62
N SER A 58 -2.09 -3.09 -2.76
CA SER A 58 -0.88 -2.92 -1.95
C SER A 58 -1.22 -2.46 -0.54
N THR A 59 -0.44 -2.93 0.42
CA THR A 59 -0.54 -2.51 1.82
C THR A 59 0.81 -1.99 2.30
N TYR A 60 0.78 -0.84 2.95
CA TYR A 60 1.93 -0.11 3.47
C TYR A 60 1.73 0.15 4.96
N MET A 61 2.85 0.33 5.65
CA MET A 61 2.87 0.82 7.03
C MET A 61 3.88 1.96 7.16
N ALA A 62 3.69 2.81 8.15
CA ALA A 62 4.66 3.84 8.53
C ALA A 62 4.64 4.01 10.04
N SER A 63 5.82 4.09 10.67
CA SER A 63 5.87 4.36 12.11
C SER A 63 5.57 5.83 12.37
N CYS A 64 4.75 6.11 13.38
CA CYS A 64 4.53 7.47 13.86
C CYS A 64 5.70 7.99 14.72
N GLY A 65 6.64 7.11 15.10
CA GLY A 65 7.75 7.43 16.01
C GLY A 65 7.31 7.79 17.44
N GLY A 66 6.03 7.57 17.76
CA GLY A 66 5.35 8.03 18.96
C GLY A 66 3.84 7.90 18.78
N ASP A 67 3.10 8.89 19.26
CA ASP A 67 1.63 8.96 19.20
C ASP A 67 1.15 9.37 17.80
N CYS A 68 0.33 8.52 17.16
CA CYS A 68 -0.26 8.79 15.86
C CYS A 68 -1.39 9.83 15.89
N SER A 69 -1.90 10.24 17.06
CA SER A 69 -3.00 11.21 17.17
C SER A 69 -2.65 12.62 16.68
N SER A 70 -1.37 12.95 16.68
CA SER A 70 -0.83 14.23 16.20
C SER A 70 0.09 14.08 14.99
N PHE A 71 0.28 12.86 14.49
CA PHE A 71 1.18 12.56 13.40
C PHE A 71 0.51 12.81 12.04
N SER A 72 1.16 13.60 11.17
CA SER A 72 0.69 13.84 9.82
C SER A 72 1.07 12.69 8.89
N ALA A 73 0.10 12.14 8.15
CA ALA A 73 0.37 11.07 7.18
C ALA A 73 1.28 11.54 6.02
N ASN A 74 1.36 12.84 5.75
CA ASN A 74 2.26 13.40 4.74
C ASN A 74 3.74 13.38 5.14
N ASP A 75 4.03 13.30 6.44
CA ASP A 75 5.39 13.17 6.96
C ASP A 75 5.82 11.69 7.08
N ALA A 76 4.90 10.76 6.80
CA ALA A 76 5.10 9.34 6.94
C ALA A 76 6.18 8.80 5.99
N GLN A 77 7.10 8.01 6.55
CA GLN A 77 8.04 7.21 5.78
C GLN A 77 7.42 5.83 5.51
N TRP A 78 6.64 5.74 4.43
CA TRP A 78 5.93 4.52 4.06
C TRP A 78 6.87 3.39 3.64
N PHE A 79 6.69 2.22 4.22
CA PHE A 79 7.28 0.97 3.75
C PHE A 79 6.17 -0.02 3.37
N LYS A 80 6.40 -0.75 2.28
CA LYS A 80 5.45 -1.73 1.75
C LYS A 80 5.56 -3.05 2.53
N ILE A 81 4.42 -3.61 2.93
CA ILE A 81 4.35 -4.91 3.62
C ILE A 81 3.73 -6.01 2.76
N ASP A 82 2.92 -5.64 1.77
CA ASP A 82 2.23 -6.56 0.88
C ASP A 82 1.95 -5.87 -0.46
N ALA A 83 2.08 -6.60 -1.56
CA ALA A 83 1.65 -6.16 -2.88
C ALA A 83 1.37 -7.34 -3.80
N SER A 84 0.28 -7.21 -4.55
CA SER A 84 -0.08 -8.14 -5.61
C SER A 84 -0.53 -7.36 -6.84
N GLY A 85 0.00 -7.74 -8.00
CA GLY A 85 -0.25 -7.10 -9.28
C GLY A 85 -1.07 -7.96 -10.23
N TYR A 86 -0.73 -7.90 -11.52
CA TYR A 86 -1.26 -8.84 -12.51
C TYR A 86 -0.55 -10.19 -12.42
N SER A 87 -1.32 -11.28 -12.38
CA SER A 87 -0.82 -12.65 -12.50
C SER A 87 -0.98 -13.12 -13.94
N SER A 88 0.14 -13.44 -14.62
CA SER A 88 0.11 -14.00 -15.97
C SER A 88 -0.39 -15.44 -16.01
N GLU A 89 -0.16 -16.19 -14.94
CA GLU A 89 -0.63 -17.58 -14.78
C GLU A 89 -2.16 -17.61 -14.65
N ASP A 90 -2.71 -16.81 -13.74
CA ASP A 90 -4.14 -16.74 -13.49
C ASP A 90 -4.89 -15.83 -14.48
N ARG A 91 -4.15 -15.08 -15.29
CA ARG A 91 -4.63 -14.06 -16.23
C ARG A 91 -5.55 -13.00 -15.59
N GLN A 92 -5.30 -12.65 -14.33
CA GLN A 92 -6.14 -11.70 -13.59
C GLN A 92 -5.32 -10.76 -12.70
N TRP A 93 -5.89 -9.60 -12.40
CA TRP A 93 -5.33 -8.66 -11.42
C TRP A 93 -5.65 -9.07 -9.98
N ALA A 94 -4.89 -8.54 -9.03
CA ALA A 94 -5.14 -8.70 -7.60
C ALA A 94 -6.55 -8.25 -7.19
N ALA A 95 -7.09 -7.18 -7.79
CA ALA A 95 -8.48 -6.76 -7.57
C ALA A 95 -9.50 -7.87 -7.86
N ALA A 96 -9.29 -8.70 -8.89
CA ALA A 96 -10.15 -9.86 -9.15
C ALA A 96 -10.11 -10.87 -7.99
N LYS A 97 -8.92 -11.15 -7.45
CA LYS A 97 -8.76 -12.03 -6.28
C LYS A 97 -9.49 -11.46 -5.06
N LEU A 98 -9.36 -10.16 -4.80
CA LEU A 98 -10.09 -9.44 -3.74
C LEU A 98 -11.61 -9.58 -3.89
N ILE A 99 -12.13 -9.37 -5.10
CA ILE A 99 -13.57 -9.52 -5.40
C ILE A 99 -14.03 -10.94 -5.09
N THR A 100 -13.29 -11.96 -5.56
CA THR A 100 -13.64 -13.37 -5.32
C THR A 100 -13.55 -13.77 -3.85
N ALA A 101 -12.75 -13.05 -3.05
CA ALA A 101 -12.64 -13.21 -1.61
C ALA A 101 -13.71 -12.41 -0.82
N GLY A 102 -14.82 -12.03 -1.45
CA GLY A 102 -15.90 -11.29 -0.79
C GLY A 102 -15.55 -9.82 -0.54
N SER A 103 -14.82 -9.19 -1.46
CA SER A 103 -14.31 -7.82 -1.33
C SER A 103 -13.37 -7.64 -0.13
N SER A 104 -12.54 -8.65 0.16
CA SER A 104 -11.61 -8.62 1.28
C SER A 104 -10.16 -8.85 0.84
N TRP A 105 -9.23 -8.24 1.57
CA TRP A 105 -7.79 -8.46 1.41
C TRP A 105 -7.16 -8.69 2.77
N THR A 106 -6.26 -9.66 2.87
CA THR A 106 -5.57 -9.94 4.14
C THR A 106 -4.07 -9.82 3.95
N SER A 107 -3.45 -8.94 4.74
CA SER A 107 -2.00 -8.75 4.80
C SER A 107 -1.47 -9.21 6.16
N THR A 108 -0.17 -9.52 6.24
CA THR A 108 0.47 -9.95 7.50
C THR A 108 1.40 -8.83 8.00
N ILE A 109 1.27 -8.46 9.28
CA ILE A 109 2.18 -7.50 9.91
C ILE A 109 3.57 -8.15 9.98
N PRO A 110 4.65 -7.48 9.54
CA PRO A 110 5.99 -8.05 9.63
C PRO A 110 6.36 -8.39 11.09
N GLN A 111 6.90 -9.60 11.30
CA GLN A 111 7.16 -10.13 12.64
C GLN A 111 8.24 -9.33 13.41
N ASN A 112 9.14 -8.66 12.70
CA ASN A 112 10.31 -7.98 13.27
C ASN A 112 10.14 -6.45 13.35
N LEU A 113 8.91 -5.94 13.35
CA LEU A 113 8.68 -4.52 13.59
C LEU A 113 9.00 -4.15 15.03
N ALA A 114 9.61 -2.97 15.20
CA ALA A 114 9.77 -2.38 16.53
C ALA A 114 8.38 -2.11 17.13
N PRO A 115 8.16 -2.35 18.43
CA PRO A 115 6.91 -1.97 19.09
C PRO A 115 6.66 -0.45 18.96
N GLY A 116 5.41 -0.07 18.73
CA GLY A 116 5.00 1.32 18.59
C GLY A 116 3.72 1.47 17.78
N GLU A 117 3.28 2.70 17.59
CA GLU A 117 2.12 3.01 16.76
C GLU A 117 2.54 3.19 15.29
N TYR A 118 1.71 2.65 14.41
CA TYR A 118 1.93 2.68 12.97
C TYR A 118 0.65 3.08 12.26
N LEU A 119 0.79 3.94 11.25
CA LEU A 119 -0.23 4.08 10.22
C LEU A 119 -0.20 2.85 9.32
N VAL A 120 -1.37 2.39 8.88
CA VAL A 120 -1.52 1.31 7.89
C VAL A 120 -2.33 1.87 6.73
N ARG A 121 -1.76 1.82 5.53
CA ARG A 121 -2.37 2.32 4.29
C ARG A 121 -2.61 1.15 3.36
N HIS A 122 -3.87 0.82 3.11
CA HIS A 122 -4.28 -0.18 2.13
C HIS A 122 -4.82 0.51 0.90
N GLU A 123 -4.25 0.21 -0.27
CA GLU A 123 -4.50 0.92 -1.51
C GLU A 123 -4.84 -0.04 -2.64
N MET A 124 -5.80 0.37 -3.45
CA MET A 124 -6.09 -0.21 -4.75
C MET A 124 -5.84 0.84 -5.82
N TYR A 125 -5.04 0.50 -6.83
CA TYR A 125 -4.82 1.37 -7.98
C TYR A 125 -5.62 0.83 -9.16
N VAL A 126 -6.63 1.57 -9.62
CA VAL A 126 -7.47 1.13 -10.73
C VAL A 126 -6.79 1.44 -12.06
N GLN A 127 -6.59 0.39 -12.84
CA GLN A 127 -6.16 0.49 -14.23
C GLN A 127 -7.35 0.30 -15.14
N PHE A 128 -7.87 1.41 -15.65
CA PHE A 128 -8.64 1.37 -16.88
C PHE A 128 -7.66 1.08 -18.02
N SER A 129 -7.95 0.08 -18.86
CA SER A 129 -7.19 -0.14 -20.08
C SER A 129 -7.34 1.06 -20.99
N ASP A 130 -6.42 2.01 -20.90
CA ASP A 130 -6.22 2.98 -21.95
C ASP A 130 -5.52 2.26 -23.10
N THR A 131 -6.18 2.16 -24.26
CA THR A 131 -5.62 1.53 -25.46
C THR A 131 -4.49 2.34 -26.08
N ARG A 132 -4.05 3.44 -25.45
CA ARG A 132 -2.82 4.16 -25.79
C ARG A 132 -1.61 3.36 -25.33
N ILE A 133 -1.21 2.39 -26.16
CA ILE A 133 0.07 1.69 -26.09
C ILE A 133 1.19 2.73 -26.11
N LEU A 134 1.78 3.05 -24.95
CA LEU A 134 3.10 3.67 -24.89
C LEU A 134 4.11 2.61 -25.31
N LYS A 135 4.39 2.55 -26.61
CA LYS A 135 5.54 1.81 -27.14
C LYS A 135 6.81 2.55 -26.71
N PHE A 136 7.48 2.08 -25.66
CA PHE A 136 8.88 2.39 -25.48
C PHE A 136 9.69 1.41 -26.32
N SER A 137 10.40 1.95 -27.31
CA SER A 137 11.46 1.23 -28.03
C SER A 137 12.78 1.83 -27.56
N PHE A 138 13.75 0.98 -27.25
CA PHE A 138 15.14 1.39 -27.03
C PHE A 138 15.82 1.66 -28.37
#